data_AF-A0A209A4V8-F1
#
_entry.id   AF-A0A209A4V8-F1
#
_cell.length_a   1.000
_cell.length_b   1.000
_cell.length_c   1.000
_cell.angle_alpha   90.00
_cell.angle_beta   90.00
_cell.angle_gamma   90.00
#
_symmetry.space_group_name_H-M   'P 1'
#
loop_
_entity.id
_entity.type
_entity.pdbx_description
1 polymer ?
#
loop_
_entity_poly.entity_id
_entity_poly.type
_entity_poly.pdbx_seq_one_letter_code
_entity_poly.pdbx_strand_id
1 'polypeptide(L)'
;MAVQPASNLSASAQVTLLLTVRNHPGVMSHICGLFARRAFNVEGILCMPLAGGDESRIWLQVLDDQRLLQMISQLEKLEDVLQVHRFGPEMPIFNQVEDLIANQR
;
A
#
# COMPACT_ATOMS: atom_id res chain seq x y z
N MET A 1 -0.40 -14.01 -35.90
CA MET A 1 -0.88 -14.52 -34.60
C MET A 1 -0.24 -13.67 -33.51
N ALA A 2 -0.95 -12.66 -33.03
CA ALA A 2 -0.52 -11.91 -31.85
C ALA A 2 -1.08 -12.64 -30.61
N VAL A 3 -0.20 -13.14 -29.75
CA VAL A 3 -0.58 -13.60 -28.42
C VAL A 3 -0.88 -12.36 -27.59
N GLN A 4 -2.16 -12.11 -27.32
CA GLN A 4 -2.57 -11.20 -26.25
C GLN A 4 -2.36 -11.95 -24.93
N PRO A 5 -1.66 -11.40 -23.92
CA PRO A 5 -1.70 -12.00 -22.61
C PRO A 5 -3.06 -11.65 -21.98
N ALA A 6 -3.74 -12.70 -21.55
CA ALA A 6 -4.99 -12.63 -20.84
C ALA A 6 -4.83 -11.88 -19.51
N SER A 7 -5.76 -10.98 -19.21
CA SER A 7 -6.33 -10.86 -17.86
C SER A 7 -7.63 -10.05 -17.92
N ASN A 8 -8.68 -10.71 -18.45
CA ASN A 8 -10.04 -10.39 -18.02
C ASN A 8 -10.18 -10.85 -16.56
N LEU A 9 -9.84 -9.98 -15.62
CA LEU A 9 -10.42 -10.01 -14.29
C LEU A 9 -11.33 -8.79 -14.22
N SER A 10 -12.56 -8.96 -13.75
CA SER A 10 -13.41 -7.87 -13.29
C SER A 10 -12.65 -7.14 -12.18
N ALA A 11 -11.79 -6.19 -12.54
CA ALA A 11 -10.87 -5.56 -11.62
C ALA A 11 -11.68 -4.70 -10.67
N SER A 12 -11.91 -5.19 -9.45
CA SER A 12 -12.10 -4.26 -8.33
C SER A 12 -10.90 -3.33 -8.38
N ALA A 13 -11.15 -2.03 -8.53
CA ALA A 13 -10.07 -1.06 -8.68
C ALA A 13 -9.12 -1.22 -7.50
N GLN A 14 -7.83 -1.38 -7.76
CA GLN A 14 -6.83 -1.31 -6.71
C GLN A 14 -6.43 0.14 -6.52
N VAL A 15 -6.14 0.49 -5.28
CA VAL A 15 -5.68 1.82 -4.90
C VAL A 15 -4.43 1.70 -4.05
N THR A 16 -3.60 2.74 -4.09
CA THR A 16 -2.41 2.82 -3.27
C THR A 16 -2.64 3.80 -2.13
N LEU A 17 -2.48 3.34 -0.90
CA LEU A 17 -2.37 4.22 0.26
C LEU A 17 -0.90 4.55 0.50
N LEU A 18 -0.57 5.83 0.59
CA LEU A 18 0.73 6.31 1.04
C LEU A 18 0.61 6.88 2.44
N LEU A 19 1.29 6.24 3.37
CA LEU A 19 1.35 6.65 4.75
C LEU A 19 2.71 7.33 5.00
N THR A 20 2.69 8.47 5.71
CA THR A 20 3.86 9.00 6.41
C THR A 20 3.74 8.60 7.86
N VAL A 21 4.75 7.94 8.42
CA VAL A 21 4.68 7.38 9.78
C VAL A 21 5.95 7.68 10.56
N ARG A 22 5.85 7.73 11.90
CA ARG A 22 7.04 7.72 12.76
C ARG A 22 7.77 6.38 12.63
N ASN A 23 9.09 6.44 12.52
CA ASN A 23 9.92 5.25 12.33
C ASN A 23 10.52 4.81 13.66
N HIS A 24 9.79 3.96 14.39
CA HIS A 24 10.29 3.30 15.59
C HIS A 24 9.91 1.81 15.58
N PRO A 25 10.54 0.98 16.42
CA PRO A 25 10.18 -0.42 16.55
C PRO A 25 8.68 -0.59 16.87
N GLY A 26 7.99 -1.42 16.09
CA GLY A 26 6.57 -1.76 16.29
C GLY A 26 5.58 -1.07 15.35
N VAL A 27 5.95 0.04 14.69
CA VAL A 27 5.01 0.77 13.82
C VAL A 27 4.43 -0.09 12.69
N MET A 28 5.28 -0.90 12.04
CA MET A 28 4.86 -1.82 10.96
C MET A 28 3.88 -2.88 11.46
N SER A 29 4.16 -3.48 12.63
CA SER A 29 3.26 -4.48 13.24
C SER A 29 1.90 -3.88 13.56
N HIS A 30 1.88 -2.62 14.01
CA HIS A 30 0.65 -1.92 14.37
C HIS A 30 -0.22 -1.66 13.14
N ILE A 31 0.40 -1.16 12.06
CA ILE A 31 -0.26 -0.89 10.77
C ILE A 31 -0.76 -2.19 10.16
N CYS A 32 0.11 -3.19 9.95
CA CYS A 32 -0.28 -4.49 9.36
C CYS A 32 -1.33 -5.21 10.21
N GLY A 33 -1.26 -5.08 11.54
CA GLY A 33 -2.24 -5.65 12.46
C GLY A 33 -3.65 -5.07 12.31
N LEU A 34 -3.79 -3.84 11.80
CA LEU A 34 -5.09 -3.23 11.51
C LEU A 34 -5.75 -3.86 10.27
N PHE A 35 -4.95 -4.24 9.26
CA PHE A 35 -5.41 -4.98 8.07
C PHE A 35 -5.77 -6.43 8.41
N ALA A 36 -4.91 -7.11 9.18
CA ALA A 36 -5.11 -8.49 9.58
C ALA A 36 -6.43 -8.68 10.35
N ARG A 37 -6.76 -7.78 11.30
CA ARG A 37 -7.98 -7.87 12.13
C ARG A 37 -9.29 -7.73 11.34
N ARG A 38 -9.25 -7.10 10.16
CA ARG A 38 -10.45 -6.86 9.34
C ARG A 38 -10.51 -7.74 8.10
N ALA A 39 -9.65 -8.75 8.00
CA ALA A 39 -9.51 -9.64 6.84
C ALA A 39 -9.36 -8.85 5.52
N PHE A 40 -8.60 -7.75 5.57
CA PHE A 40 -8.18 -7.05 4.37
C PHE A 40 -6.91 -7.67 3.83
N ASN A 41 -6.92 -7.97 2.53
CA ASN A 41 -5.71 -8.36 1.84
C ASN A 41 -4.87 -7.11 1.54
N VAL A 42 -3.56 -7.24 1.71
CA VAL A 42 -2.58 -6.25 1.26
C VAL A 42 -1.86 -6.90 0.08
N GLU A 43 -2.17 -6.46 -1.13
CA GLU A 43 -1.64 -7.02 -2.37
C GLU A 43 -0.15 -6.68 -2.53
N GLY A 44 0.25 -5.51 -2.01
CA GLY A 44 1.61 -5.02 -2.07
C GLY A 44 1.93 -4.11 -0.89
N ILE A 45 3.15 -4.23 -0.38
CA ILE A 45 3.68 -3.33 0.65
C ILE A 45 5.10 -2.90 0.27
N LEU A 46 5.35 -1.60 0.29
CA LEU A 46 6.68 -1.01 0.20
C LEU A 46 6.89 -0.12 1.41
N CYS A 47 8.10 -0.15 1.98
CA CYS A 47 8.46 0.70 3.10
C CYS A 47 9.85 1.26 2.84
N MET A 48 10.00 2.57 3.02
CA MET A 48 11.28 3.25 2.88
C MET A 48 11.41 4.36 3.92
N PRO A 49 12.53 4.44 4.67
CA PRO A 49 12.77 5.56 5.57
C PRO A 49 12.94 6.86 4.79
N LEU A 50 12.48 7.97 5.35
CA LEU A 50 12.77 9.32 4.87
C LEU A 50 14.17 9.77 5.33
N ALA A 51 14.64 10.88 4.75
CA ALA A 51 15.88 11.51 5.18
C ALA A 51 15.82 11.83 6.69
N GLY A 52 16.86 11.45 7.44
CA GLY A 52 16.92 11.57 8.90
C GLY A 52 16.47 10.32 9.66
N GLY A 53 15.69 9.42 9.04
CA GLY A 53 15.37 8.11 9.60
C GLY A 53 14.32 8.10 10.71
N ASP A 54 13.84 9.25 11.19
CA ASP A 54 12.78 9.36 12.20
C ASP A 54 11.37 9.12 11.64
N GLU A 55 11.23 9.16 10.31
CA GLU A 55 9.98 8.92 9.59
C GLU A 55 10.17 7.93 8.45
N SER A 56 9.09 7.25 8.07
CA SER A 56 9.05 6.32 6.94
C SER A 56 7.86 6.58 6.06
N ARG A 57 8.01 6.27 4.77
CA ARG A 57 6.91 6.15 3.81
C ARG A 57 6.53 4.69 3.66
N ILE A 58 5.25 4.39 3.81
CA ILE A 58 4.70 3.07 3.56
C ILE A 58 3.67 3.18 2.44
N TRP A 59 3.87 2.44 1.37
CA TRP A 59 2.87 2.26 0.32
C TRP A 59 2.16 0.93 0.53
N LEU A 60 0.84 0.95 0.52
CA LEU A 60 -0.02 -0.22 0.65
C LEU A 60 -0.94 -0.30 -0.56
N GLN A 61 -0.82 -1.36 -1.35
CA GLN A 61 -1.73 -1.67 -2.45
C GLN A 61 -2.85 -2.55 -1.93
N VAL A 62 -4.08 -2.07 -2.07
CA VAL A 62 -5.28 -2.72 -1.51
C VAL A 62 -6.44 -2.61 -2.49
N LEU A 63 -7.46 -3.45 -2.30
CA LEU A 63 -8.71 -3.35 -3.04
C LEU A 63 -9.51 -2.11 -2.60
N ASP A 64 -10.08 -1.40 -3.57
CA ASP A 64 -10.98 -0.26 -3.36
C ASP A 64 -12.40 -0.72 -3.08
N ASP A 65 -12.59 -1.37 -1.93
CA ASP A 65 -13.90 -1.79 -1.45
C ASP A 65 -14.56 -0.73 -0.55
N GLN A 66 -15.85 -0.94 -0.23
CA GLN A 66 -16.64 -0.01 0.60
C GLN A 66 -16.09 0.17 2.02
N ARG A 67 -15.29 -0.78 2.52
CA ARG A 67 -14.74 -0.77 3.87
C ARG A 67 -13.43 0.02 3.93
N LEU A 68 -12.80 0.34 2.80
CA LEU A 68 -11.52 1.03 2.73
C LEU A 68 -11.55 2.41 3.39
N LEU A 69 -12.60 3.21 3.17
CA LEU A 69 -12.73 4.53 3.79
C LEU A 69 -12.72 4.44 5.32
N GLN A 70 -13.40 3.43 5.88
CA GLN A 70 -13.38 3.16 7.32
C GLN A 70 -11.97 2.77 7.78
N MET A 71 -11.21 2.02 6.98
CA MET A 71 -9.82 1.70 7.31
C MET A 71 -8.93 2.94 7.33
N ILE A 72 -9.04 3.80 6.32
CA ILE A 72 -8.27 5.06 6.25
C ILE A 72 -8.51 5.89 7.52
N SER A 73 -9.78 6.08 7.91
CA SER A 73 -10.12 6.81 9.14
C SER A 73 -9.63 6.14 10.43
N GLN A 74 -9.20 4.89 10.38
CA GLN A 74 -8.64 4.18 11.53
C GLN A 74 -7.12 4.24 11.53
N LEU A 75 -6.49 4.26 10.35
CA LEU A 75 -5.08 4.56 10.20
C LEU A 75 -4.78 5.99 10.68
N GLU A 76 -5.59 6.97 10.28
CA GLU A 76 -5.46 8.38 10.70
C GLU A 76 -5.58 8.60 12.22
N LYS A 77 -6.09 7.62 12.97
CA LYS A 77 -6.21 7.67 14.43
C LYS A 77 -5.03 7.03 15.15
N LEU A 78 -4.15 6.32 14.44
CA LEU A 78 -2.95 5.76 15.02
C LEU A 78 -1.98 6.90 15.31
N GLU A 79 -1.47 6.95 16.53
CA GLU A 79 -0.52 7.99 16.97
C GLU A 79 0.70 8.09 16.06
N ASP A 80 1.15 6.95 15.53
CA ASP A 80 2.35 6.84 14.70
C ASP A 80 2.11 7.23 13.23
N VAL A 81 0.86 7.39 12.80
CA VAL A 81 0.50 7.78 11.44
C VAL A 81 0.35 9.29 11.37
N LEU A 82 1.27 9.92 10.64
CA LEU A 82 1.32 11.38 10.50
C LEU A 82 0.42 11.87 9.36
N GLN A 83 0.37 11.11 8.26
CA GLN A 83 -0.42 11.45 7.07
C GLN A 83 -0.84 10.19 6.32
N VAL A 84 -2.02 10.24 5.68
CA VAL A 84 -2.50 9.21 4.74
C VAL A 84 -2.93 9.89 3.45
N HIS A 85 -2.42 9.42 2.31
CA HIS A 85 -2.86 9.82 0.99
C HIS A 85 -3.37 8.60 0.24
N ARG A 86 -4.47 8.75 -0.50
CA ARG A 86 -5.01 7.71 -1.38
C ARG A 86 -4.76 8.12 -2.83
N PHE A 87 -4.16 7.22 -3.59
CA PHE A 87 -3.98 7.37 -5.03
C PHE A 87 -4.82 6.32 -5.76
N GLY A 88 -5.33 6.68 -6.93
CA GLY A 88 -6.01 5.75 -7.81
C GLY A 88 -5.03 4.77 -8.47
N PRO A 89 -5.51 4.00 -9.47
CA PRO A 89 -4.70 3.04 -10.20
C PRO A 89 -3.56 3.68 -11.02
N GLU A 90 -3.57 5.00 -11.18
CA GLU A 90 -2.53 5.75 -11.89
C GLU A 90 -1.19 5.82 -11.15
N MET A 91 -1.12 5.50 -9.85
CA MET A 91 0.14 5.47 -9.10
C MET A 91 0.95 4.22 -9.46
N PRO A 92 2.04 4.33 -10.25
CA PRO A 92 2.67 3.17 -10.88
C PRO A 92 3.75 2.53 -10.00
N ILE A 93 3.86 2.89 -8.72
CA ILE A 93 5.03 2.51 -7.90
C ILE A 93 5.24 1.00 -7.81
N PHE A 94 4.15 0.23 -7.66
CA PHE A 94 4.22 -1.22 -7.62
C PHE A 94 4.57 -1.81 -8.99
N ASN A 95 4.00 -1.27 -10.08
CA ASN A 95 4.39 -1.67 -11.44
C ASN A 95 5.87 -1.39 -11.73
N GLN A 96 6.37 -0.23 -11.31
CA GLN A 96 7.79 0.14 -11.47
C GLN A 96 8.72 -0.79 -10.70
N VAL A 97 8.34 -1.18 -9.48
CA VAL A 97 9.12 -2.13 -8.67
C VAL A 97 9.07 -3.53 -9.29
N GLU A 98 7.91 -3.97 -9.78
CA GLU A 98 7.79 -5.24 -10.51
C GLU A 98 8.69 -5.28 -11.74
N ASP A 99 8.67 -4.23 -12.56
CA ASP A 99 9.52 -4.08 -13.74
C ASP A 99 11.02 -4.11 -13.36
N LEU A 100 11.39 -3.41 -12.28
CA LEU A 100 12.76 -3.40 -11.77
C LEU A 100 13.23 -4.81 -11.37
N ILE A 101 12.38 -5.57 -10.67
CA ILE A 101 12.68 -6.94 -10.22
C ILE A 101 12.73 -7.91 -11.41
N ALA A 102 11.83 -7.75 -12.38
CA ALA A 102 11.79 -8.60 -13.57
C ALA A 102 13.05 -8.48 -14.43
N ASN A 103 13.62 -7.27 -14.54
CA ASN A 103 14.84 -7.00 -15.30
C ASN A 103 16.14 -7.45 -14.62
N GLN A 104 16.06 -8.02 -13.40
CA GLN A 104 17.22 -8.58 -12.69
C GLN A 104 17.38 -10.10 -12.87
N ARG A 105 16.56 -10.74 -13.72
CA ARG A 105 16.61 -12.18 -14.02
C ARG A 105 17.18 -12.50 -15.39
#